data_AF-A0A5Y7UZL5-F1
#
_entry.id   AF-A0A5Y7UZL5-F1
#
_cell.length_a   1.000
_cell.length_b   1.000
_cell.length_c   1.000
_cell.angle_alpha   90.00
_cell.angle_beta   90.00
_cell.angle_gamma   90.00
#
_symmetry.space_group_name_H-M   'P 1'
#
loop_
_entity.id
_entity.type
_entity.pdbx_description
1 polymer ?
#
loop_
_entity_poly.entity_id
_entity_poly.type
_entity_poly.pdbx_seq_one_letter_code
_entity_poly.pdbx_strand_id
1 'polypeptide(L)'
;MKTPGILYVLPLCAGLLTGCDNRQEVQQFEAARTAALKADDPFLELERFNQQSGDYGRDCDTFGAFLFGSFDSTDKACKERDKATRDMVLKAVEKGSVPALVFLFDPYSKTPGVYPRDIGAEKAGQAAARLVALAESAPVDSKNQALLMRAGDVLQAGQYVLQDSRRAATLYVKAWQAGDPRAASELAKVYRFLKDSRRTYFWEVRSKDVQQLDSRGQLTGDEISAIQKLAADSSRTDL
;
A
#
# COMPACT_ATOMS: atom_id res chain seq x y z
N MET A 1 49.39 -54.46 -12.68
CA MET A 1 48.08 -55.07 -12.33
C MET A 1 47.00 -54.03 -12.58
N LYS A 2 46.07 -54.33 -13.50
CA LYS A 2 44.91 -53.48 -13.85
C LYS A 2 43.79 -53.76 -12.84
N THR A 3 43.29 -52.73 -12.17
CA THR A 3 42.03 -52.79 -11.42
C THR A 3 40.97 -52.00 -12.18
N PRO A 4 39.78 -52.56 -12.42
CA PRO A 4 38.73 -51.95 -13.23
C PRO A 4 37.95 -50.89 -12.42
N GLY A 5 37.53 -49.84 -13.12
CA GLY A 5 36.67 -48.79 -12.57
C GLY A 5 35.24 -49.29 -12.31
N ILE A 6 34.66 -48.81 -11.21
CA ILE A 6 33.24 -48.96 -10.91
C ILE A 6 32.60 -47.59 -11.07
N LEU A 7 31.87 -47.44 -12.17
CA LEU A 7 30.93 -46.35 -12.39
C LEU A 7 29.76 -46.57 -11.42
N TYR A 8 29.60 -45.69 -10.43
CA TYR A 8 28.36 -45.65 -9.65
C TYR A 8 27.28 -44.96 -10.50
N VAL A 9 26.48 -45.78 -11.18
CA VAL A 9 25.23 -45.35 -11.78
C VAL A 9 24.23 -45.16 -10.63
N LEU A 10 24.04 -43.92 -10.22
CA LEU A 10 22.91 -43.54 -9.36
C LEU A 10 21.62 -43.82 -10.14
N PRO A 11 20.70 -44.67 -9.63
CA PRO A 11 19.44 -44.88 -10.29
C PRO A 11 18.61 -43.60 -10.13
N LEU A 12 18.37 -42.92 -11.24
CA LEU A 12 17.26 -42.00 -11.42
C LEU A 12 15.96 -42.75 -11.13
N CYS A 13 15.44 -42.62 -9.92
CA CYS A 13 14.05 -42.96 -9.60
C CYS A 13 13.14 -41.89 -10.22
N ALA A 14 12.88 -42.02 -11.51
CA ALA A 14 11.72 -41.43 -12.16
C ALA A 14 10.55 -42.42 -12.01
N GLY A 15 9.47 -42.00 -11.37
CA GLY A 15 8.19 -42.69 -11.45
C GLY A 15 7.34 -42.68 -10.18
N LEU A 16 6.26 -41.90 -10.24
CA LEU A 16 4.97 -42.08 -9.55
C LEU A 16 4.85 -41.60 -8.10
N LEU A 17 4.61 -40.30 -7.91
CA LEU A 17 3.99 -39.73 -6.70
C LEU A 17 2.93 -38.67 -7.03
N THR A 18 1.93 -38.98 -7.86
CA THR A 18 0.79 -38.07 -8.07
C THR A 18 -0.21 -38.02 -6.90
N GLY A 19 0.17 -38.52 -5.72
CA GLY A 19 -0.65 -38.52 -4.50
C GLY A 19 0.02 -37.99 -3.23
N CYS A 20 1.30 -37.61 -3.27
CA CYS A 20 2.02 -37.01 -2.13
C CYS A 20 2.27 -35.51 -2.28
N ASP A 21 2.10 -34.96 -3.48
CA ASP A 21 2.42 -33.57 -3.83
C ASP A 21 1.61 -32.57 -2.99
N ASN A 22 0.27 -32.72 -2.96
CA ASN A 22 -0.61 -31.80 -2.24
C ASN A 22 -0.36 -31.74 -0.72
N ARG A 23 0.07 -32.84 -0.07
CA ARG A 23 0.25 -32.83 1.40
C ARG A 23 1.52 -32.07 1.79
N GLN A 24 2.61 -32.26 1.03
CA GLN A 24 3.86 -31.57 1.27
C GLN A 24 3.73 -30.08 0.96
N GLU A 25 3.05 -29.71 -0.13
CA GLU A 25 2.76 -28.31 -0.48
C GLU A 25 1.91 -27.62 0.59
N VAL A 26 0.85 -28.27 1.09
CA VAL A 26 0.02 -27.73 2.19
C VAL A 26 0.85 -27.55 3.47
N GLN A 27 1.73 -28.50 3.81
CA GLN A 27 2.60 -28.37 4.99
C GLN A 27 3.59 -27.22 4.84
N GLN A 28 4.18 -27.05 3.66
CA GLN A 28 5.07 -25.94 3.34
C GLN A 28 4.35 -24.59 3.41
N PHE A 29 3.15 -24.50 2.84
CA PHE A 29 2.28 -23.32 2.93
C PHE A 29 1.96 -22.95 4.39
N GLU A 30 1.52 -23.91 5.20
CA GLU A 30 1.16 -23.65 6.61
C GLU A 30 2.38 -23.29 7.47
N ALA A 31 3.55 -23.87 7.18
CA ALA A 31 4.80 -23.49 7.83
C ALA A 31 5.19 -22.05 7.51
N ALA A 32 5.14 -21.67 6.22
CA ALA A 32 5.41 -20.31 5.77
C ALA A 32 4.40 -19.29 6.36
N ARG A 33 3.11 -19.64 6.36
CA ARG A 33 2.05 -18.83 6.98
C ARG A 33 2.31 -18.61 8.46
N THR A 34 2.62 -19.68 9.19
CA THR A 34 2.91 -19.61 10.63
C THR A 34 4.13 -18.76 10.93
N ALA A 35 5.20 -18.88 10.13
CA ALA A 35 6.40 -18.08 10.28
C ALA A 35 6.12 -16.59 10.07
N ALA A 36 5.43 -16.24 8.98
CA ALA A 36 5.10 -14.85 8.66
C ALA A 36 4.18 -14.20 9.71
N LEU A 37 3.16 -14.92 10.20
CA LEU A 37 2.27 -14.40 11.25
C LEU A 37 2.96 -14.18 12.60
N LYS A 38 4.03 -14.93 12.88
CA LYS A 38 4.82 -14.81 14.12
C LYS A 38 5.90 -13.72 14.05
N ALA A 39 6.27 -13.27 12.85
CA ALA A 39 7.28 -12.24 12.68
C ALA A 39 6.89 -10.92 13.34
N ASP A 40 7.88 -10.09 13.65
CA ASP A 40 7.67 -8.79 14.30
C ASP A 40 6.73 -7.90 13.47
N ASP A 41 6.95 -7.83 12.16
CA ASP A 41 6.06 -7.17 11.20
C ASP A 41 5.64 -8.15 10.09
N PRO A 42 4.45 -8.78 10.23
CA PRO A 42 3.95 -9.71 9.23
C PRO A 42 3.75 -9.11 7.83
N PHE A 43 3.61 -7.79 7.70
CA PHE A 43 3.45 -7.13 6.40
C PHE A 43 4.74 -7.19 5.59
N LEU A 44 5.89 -7.00 6.25
CA LEU A 44 7.21 -7.08 5.61
C LEU A 44 7.58 -8.51 5.21
N GLU A 45 6.91 -9.51 5.78
CA GLU A 45 7.12 -10.93 5.46
C GLU A 45 6.25 -11.42 4.29
N LEU A 46 5.35 -10.61 3.72
CA LEU A 46 4.48 -11.02 2.62
C LEU A 46 5.25 -11.56 1.42
N GLU A 47 6.37 -10.92 1.06
CA GLU A 47 7.21 -11.36 -0.06
C GLU A 47 7.89 -12.70 0.25
N ARG A 48 8.47 -12.85 1.44
CA ARG A 48 9.08 -14.11 1.88
C ARG A 48 8.03 -15.23 1.96
N PHE A 49 6.85 -14.94 2.50
CA PHE A 49 5.73 -15.87 2.51
C PHE A 49 5.38 -16.31 1.09
N ASN A 50 5.26 -15.36 0.15
CA ASN A 50 4.95 -15.69 -1.23
C ASN A 50 5.99 -16.61 -1.88
N GLN A 51 7.27 -16.38 -1.60
CA GLN A 51 8.35 -17.23 -2.09
C GLN A 51 8.36 -18.62 -1.44
N GLN A 52 8.09 -18.71 -0.14
CA GLN A 52 8.20 -19.95 0.64
C GLN A 52 6.95 -20.82 0.59
N SER A 53 5.77 -20.27 0.32
CA SER A 53 4.49 -20.99 0.34
C SER A 53 4.24 -21.90 -0.87
N GLY A 54 5.17 -21.94 -1.83
CA GLY A 54 5.03 -22.73 -3.05
C GLY A 54 3.84 -22.30 -3.92
N ASP A 55 3.41 -23.20 -4.80
CA ASP A 55 2.32 -22.95 -5.76
C ASP A 55 0.92 -23.16 -5.17
N TYR A 56 0.85 -23.56 -3.90
CA TYR A 56 -0.41 -23.73 -3.19
C TYR A 56 -1.24 -22.44 -3.20
N GLY A 57 -2.37 -22.49 -3.94
CA GLY A 57 -3.29 -21.36 -4.11
C GLY A 57 -2.71 -20.17 -4.87
N ARG A 58 -1.59 -20.33 -5.59
CA ARG A 58 -0.95 -19.26 -6.38
C ARG A 58 -1.72 -18.98 -7.67
N ASP A 59 -2.12 -20.04 -8.38
CA ASP A 59 -2.83 -19.93 -9.66
C ASP A 59 -4.32 -20.15 -9.45
N CYS A 60 -5.06 -19.05 -9.43
CA CYS A 60 -6.51 -19.05 -9.24
C CYS A 60 -7.29 -19.00 -10.57
N ASP A 61 -6.61 -19.26 -11.69
CA ASP A 61 -7.22 -19.26 -13.00
C ASP A 61 -8.17 -20.46 -13.16
N THR A 62 -9.44 -20.12 -13.32
CA THR A 62 -10.55 -21.06 -13.45
C THR A 62 -10.52 -21.86 -14.74
N PHE A 63 -9.75 -21.44 -15.75
CA PHE A 63 -9.68 -22.14 -17.05
C PHE A 63 -8.98 -23.50 -16.94
N GLY A 64 -7.89 -23.61 -16.17
CA GLY A 64 -7.23 -24.89 -15.91
C GLY A 64 -8.10 -25.82 -15.07
N ALA A 65 -8.72 -25.29 -14.01
CA ALA A 65 -9.66 -26.04 -13.17
C ALA A 65 -10.91 -26.50 -13.95
N PHE A 66 -11.35 -25.72 -14.94
CA PHE A 66 -12.42 -26.06 -15.89
C PHE A 66 -12.09 -27.24 -16.79
N LEU A 67 -10.89 -27.25 -17.35
CA LEU A 67 -10.47 -28.32 -18.25
C LEU A 67 -10.23 -29.64 -17.52
N PHE A 68 -9.86 -29.62 -16.23
CA PHE A 68 -9.45 -30.81 -15.49
C PHE A 68 -10.38 -31.22 -14.32
N GLY A 69 -11.50 -30.53 -14.11
CA GLY A 69 -12.52 -30.92 -13.13
C GLY A 69 -12.10 -30.80 -11.66
N SER A 70 -11.07 -30.01 -11.35
CA SER A 70 -10.48 -29.84 -10.01
C SER A 70 -10.89 -28.55 -9.29
N PHE A 71 -12.02 -27.95 -9.70
CA PHE A 71 -12.50 -26.64 -9.23
C PHE A 71 -12.52 -26.46 -7.72
N ASP A 72 -13.13 -27.38 -6.98
CA ASP A 72 -13.35 -27.21 -5.53
C ASP A 72 -12.03 -27.18 -4.74
N SER A 73 -11.03 -27.97 -5.14
CA SER A 73 -9.72 -27.99 -4.48
C SER A 73 -8.89 -26.75 -4.79
N THR A 74 -8.94 -26.27 -6.04
CA THR A 74 -8.22 -25.06 -6.47
C THR A 74 -8.82 -23.81 -5.84
N ASP A 75 -10.16 -23.69 -5.82
CA ASP A 75 -10.87 -22.59 -5.16
C ASP A 75 -10.57 -22.54 -3.66
N LYS A 76 -10.56 -23.70 -2.99
CA LYS A 76 -10.21 -23.78 -1.56
C LYS A 76 -8.78 -23.31 -1.30
N ALA A 77 -7.80 -23.77 -2.08
CA ALA A 77 -6.40 -23.37 -1.90
C ALA A 77 -6.21 -21.85 -2.12
N CYS A 78 -6.87 -21.29 -3.14
CA CYS A 78 -6.88 -19.86 -3.41
C CYS A 78 -7.46 -19.05 -2.26
N LYS A 79 -8.62 -19.47 -1.72
CA LYS A 79 -9.25 -18.82 -0.56
C LYS A 79 -8.37 -18.87 0.67
N GLU A 80 -7.68 -19.99 0.94
CA GLU A 80 -6.77 -20.10 2.08
C GLU A 80 -5.53 -19.21 1.91
N ARG A 81 -4.97 -19.13 0.70
CA ARG A 81 -3.85 -18.22 0.42
C ARG A 81 -4.25 -16.76 0.56
N ASP A 82 -5.37 -16.35 -0.04
CA ASP A 82 -5.90 -14.98 0.09
C ASP A 82 -6.12 -14.67 1.57
N LYS A 83 -6.81 -15.55 2.30
CA LYS A 83 -7.02 -15.40 3.74
C LYS A 83 -5.70 -15.26 4.51
N ALA A 84 -4.69 -16.08 4.21
CA ALA A 84 -3.39 -16.00 4.89
C ALA A 84 -2.70 -14.65 4.66
N THR A 85 -2.70 -14.14 3.43
CA THR A 85 -2.11 -12.82 3.14
C THR A 85 -2.92 -11.68 3.77
N ARG A 86 -4.26 -11.77 3.80
CA ARG A 86 -5.12 -10.82 4.51
C ARG A 86 -4.83 -10.84 6.02
N ASP A 87 -4.74 -12.02 6.63
CA ASP A 87 -4.41 -12.19 8.05
C ASP A 87 -3.08 -11.50 8.41
N MET A 88 -2.07 -11.60 7.55
CA MET A 88 -0.77 -10.94 7.76
C MET A 88 -0.89 -9.41 7.75
N VAL A 89 -1.58 -8.84 6.76
CA VAL A 89 -1.82 -7.40 6.69
C VAL A 89 -2.56 -6.92 7.94
N LEU A 90 -3.64 -7.61 8.31
CA LEU A 90 -4.44 -7.26 9.49
C LEU A 90 -3.63 -7.36 10.78
N LYS A 91 -2.81 -8.41 10.92
CA LYS A 91 -1.94 -8.58 12.09
C LYS A 91 -0.89 -7.47 12.19
N ALA A 92 -0.33 -7.06 11.06
CA ALA A 92 0.61 -5.95 11.02
C ALA A 92 -0.05 -4.60 11.35
N VAL A 93 -1.30 -4.37 10.92
CA VAL A 93 -2.10 -3.20 11.31
C VAL A 93 -2.32 -3.18 12.83
N GLU A 94 -2.67 -4.31 13.45
CA GLU A 94 -2.83 -4.42 14.91
C GLU A 94 -1.53 -4.05 15.64
N LYS A 95 -0.39 -4.52 15.13
CA LYS A 95 0.93 -4.16 15.66
C LYS A 95 1.31 -2.71 15.36
N GLY A 96 0.64 -2.08 14.40
CA GLY A 96 0.87 -0.71 13.93
C GLY A 96 2.10 -0.53 13.08
N SER A 97 2.37 -1.54 12.26
CA SER A 97 3.28 -1.41 11.13
C SER A 97 2.87 -0.20 10.29
N VAL A 98 3.79 0.76 10.14
CA VAL A 98 3.62 1.92 9.27
C VAL A 98 3.26 1.50 7.84
N PRO A 99 4.00 0.59 7.17
CA PRO A 99 3.64 0.20 5.81
C PRO A 99 2.29 -0.53 5.75
N ALA A 100 1.91 -1.31 6.76
CA ALA A 100 0.59 -1.95 6.78
C ALA A 100 -0.55 -0.92 6.95
N LEU A 101 -0.36 0.11 7.77
CA LEU A 101 -1.33 1.20 7.92
C LEU A 101 -1.46 2.01 6.62
N VAL A 102 -0.33 2.34 5.97
CA VAL A 102 -0.34 3.00 4.66
C VAL A 102 -1.06 2.14 3.63
N PHE A 103 -0.78 0.84 3.61
CA PHE A 103 -1.42 -0.12 2.71
C PHE A 103 -2.92 -0.22 2.98
N LEU A 104 -3.36 -0.31 4.24
CA LEU A 104 -4.77 -0.42 4.63
C LEU A 104 -5.59 0.73 4.03
N PHE A 105 -5.10 1.97 4.17
CA PHE A 105 -5.80 3.16 3.70
C PHE A 105 -5.58 3.48 2.22
N ASP A 106 -4.79 2.67 1.49
CA ASP A 106 -4.66 2.84 0.06
C ASP A 106 -5.99 2.60 -0.67
N PRO A 107 -6.57 3.60 -1.36
CA PRO A 107 -7.85 3.43 -2.06
C PRO A 107 -7.71 2.70 -3.40
N TYR A 108 -6.48 2.55 -3.91
CA TYR A 108 -6.26 1.88 -5.19
C TYR A 108 -6.43 0.36 -5.06
N SER A 109 -6.71 -0.28 -6.20
CA SER A 109 -6.77 -1.73 -6.27
C SER A 109 -5.45 -2.34 -5.84
N LYS A 110 -5.50 -3.26 -4.89
CA LYS A 110 -4.34 -3.88 -4.28
C LYS A 110 -4.61 -5.34 -3.94
N THR A 111 -3.54 -6.12 -3.89
CA THR A 111 -3.56 -7.54 -3.56
C THR A 111 -2.63 -7.77 -2.36
N PRO A 112 -3.12 -8.33 -1.23
CA PRO A 112 -4.51 -8.72 -1.00
C PRO A 112 -5.45 -7.52 -0.85
N GLY A 113 -6.73 -7.72 -1.20
CA GLY A 113 -7.77 -6.70 -1.08
C GLY A 113 -8.18 -6.45 0.37
N VAL A 114 -7.39 -5.64 1.09
CA VAL A 114 -7.64 -5.29 2.50
C VAL A 114 -7.88 -3.80 2.63
N TYR A 115 -9.11 -3.42 2.93
CA TYR A 115 -9.54 -2.02 3.04
C TYR A 115 -10.09 -1.72 4.44
N PRO A 116 -10.19 -0.45 4.86
CA PRO A 116 -10.65 -0.13 6.21
C PRO A 116 -12.10 -0.58 6.45
N ARG A 117 -12.93 -0.64 5.39
CA ARG A 117 -14.30 -1.20 5.46
C ARG A 117 -14.35 -2.67 5.87
N ASP A 118 -13.27 -3.42 5.67
CA ASP A 118 -13.22 -4.86 5.93
C ASP A 118 -12.96 -5.17 7.42
N ILE A 119 -12.51 -4.19 8.22
CA ILE A 119 -12.14 -4.38 9.63
C ILE A 119 -13.14 -3.79 10.62
N GLY A 120 -14.23 -3.19 10.11
CA GLY A 120 -15.24 -2.49 10.91
C GLY A 120 -14.86 -1.06 11.27
N ALA A 121 -15.87 -0.20 11.46
CA ALA A 121 -15.69 1.24 11.61
C ALA A 121 -14.82 1.64 12.81
N GLU A 122 -14.98 0.97 13.96
CA GLU A 122 -14.21 1.27 15.18
C GLU A 122 -12.71 1.01 14.97
N LYS A 123 -12.35 -0.19 14.50
CA LYS A 123 -10.95 -0.54 14.23
C LYS A 123 -10.34 0.31 13.12
N ALA A 124 -11.13 0.62 12.08
CA ALA A 124 -10.72 1.55 11.03
C ALA A 124 -10.43 2.95 11.60
N GLY A 125 -11.28 3.47 12.50
CA GLY A 125 -11.05 4.74 13.16
C GLY A 125 -9.79 4.75 14.03
N GLN A 126 -9.55 3.68 14.80
CA GLN A 126 -8.33 3.53 15.59
C GLN A 126 -7.07 3.46 14.71
N ALA A 127 -7.12 2.69 13.62
CA ALA A 127 -6.02 2.60 12.66
C ALA A 127 -5.75 3.94 11.97
N ALA A 128 -6.80 4.68 11.58
CA ALA A 128 -6.70 6.00 10.99
C ALA A 128 -6.07 7.01 11.96
N ALA A 129 -6.53 7.05 13.22
CA ALA A 129 -5.97 7.91 14.24
C ALA A 129 -4.48 7.61 14.49
N ARG A 130 -4.09 6.32 14.50
CA ARG A 130 -2.70 5.90 14.65
C ARG A 130 -1.84 6.31 13.44
N LEU A 131 -2.34 6.12 12.22
CA LEU A 131 -1.65 6.56 10.99
C LEU A 131 -1.38 8.07 11.04
N VAL A 132 -2.38 8.87 11.42
CA VAL A 132 -2.26 10.33 11.54
C VAL A 132 -1.22 10.71 12.60
N ALA A 133 -1.28 10.12 13.80
CA ALA A 133 -0.33 10.41 14.86
C ALA A 133 1.12 10.09 14.45
N LEU A 134 1.33 8.96 13.77
CA LEU A 134 2.64 8.58 13.23
C LEU A 134 3.11 9.62 12.20
N ALA A 135 2.27 10.03 11.27
CA ALA A 135 2.61 11.02 10.24
C ALA A 135 2.90 12.42 10.83
N GLU A 136 2.17 12.83 11.87
CA GLU A 136 2.39 14.11 12.55
C GLU A 136 3.77 14.16 13.23
N SER A 137 4.20 13.04 13.81
CA SER A 137 5.52 12.89 14.44
C SER A 137 6.66 12.61 13.44
N ALA A 138 6.35 12.21 12.21
CA ALA A 138 7.34 11.80 11.23
C ALA A 138 8.18 13.01 10.74
N PRO A 139 9.51 12.83 10.58
CA PRO A 139 10.36 13.83 9.94
C PRO A 139 10.05 13.92 8.45
N VAL A 140 10.39 15.08 7.87
CA VAL A 140 10.39 15.30 6.42
C VAL A 140 11.54 14.50 5.82
N ASP A 141 11.22 13.30 5.35
CA ASP A 141 12.16 12.33 4.78
C ASP A 141 11.48 11.59 3.63
N SER A 142 12.24 11.27 2.57
CA SER A 142 11.70 10.61 1.37
C SER A 142 11.05 9.26 1.66
N LYS A 143 11.46 8.56 2.72
CA LYS A 143 10.86 7.29 3.15
C LYS A 143 9.48 7.47 3.78
N ASN A 144 9.15 8.68 4.24
CA ASN A 144 7.87 8.99 4.88
C ASN A 144 6.83 9.58 3.93
N GLN A 145 7.16 9.80 2.65
CA GLN A 145 6.24 10.38 1.65
C GLN A 145 4.87 9.70 1.66
N ALA A 146 4.83 8.37 1.57
CA ALA A 146 3.58 7.62 1.54
C ALA A 146 2.78 7.71 2.84
N LEU A 147 3.46 7.73 4.00
CA LEU A 147 2.83 7.94 5.31
C LEU A 147 2.18 9.32 5.40
N LEU A 148 2.93 10.37 5.03
CA LEU A 148 2.48 11.76 5.08
C LEU A 148 1.30 12.00 4.14
N MET A 149 1.40 11.55 2.89
CA MET A 149 0.31 11.62 1.91
C MET A 149 -0.93 10.92 2.42
N ARG A 150 -0.77 9.66 2.86
CA ARG A 150 -1.93 8.83 3.22
C ARG A 150 -2.66 9.36 4.46
N ALA A 151 -1.92 9.86 5.45
CA ALA A 151 -2.52 10.50 6.61
C ALA A 151 -3.25 11.80 6.24
N GLY A 152 -2.71 12.58 5.30
CA GLY A 152 -3.40 13.73 4.71
C GLY A 152 -4.73 13.33 4.07
N ASP A 153 -4.74 12.26 3.27
CA ASP A 153 -5.96 11.76 2.61
C ASP A 153 -7.04 11.36 3.63
N VAL A 154 -6.62 10.64 4.68
CA VAL A 154 -7.51 10.20 5.76
C VAL A 154 -8.15 11.39 6.49
N LEU A 155 -7.38 12.43 6.81
CA LEU A 155 -7.88 13.65 7.43
C LEU A 155 -8.77 14.47 6.50
N GLN A 156 -8.43 14.56 5.21
CA GLN A 156 -9.24 15.32 4.26
C GLN A 156 -10.54 14.62 3.91
N ALA A 157 -10.58 13.28 3.89
CA ALA A 157 -11.78 12.51 3.58
C ALA A 157 -12.81 12.54 4.73
N GLY A 158 -12.36 12.55 5.99
CA GLY A 158 -13.25 12.61 7.14
C GLY A 158 -14.07 11.34 7.40
N GLN A 159 -13.74 10.22 6.74
CA GLN A 159 -14.55 8.99 6.78
C GLN A 159 -14.33 8.17 8.06
N TYR A 160 -13.09 8.13 8.57
CA TYR A 160 -12.69 7.28 9.71
C TYR A 160 -12.19 8.09 10.92
N VAL A 161 -11.81 9.33 10.68
CA VAL A 161 -11.50 10.35 11.68
C VAL A 161 -12.25 11.62 11.26
N LEU A 162 -12.48 12.55 12.20
CA LEU A 162 -13.13 13.82 11.87
C LEU A 162 -12.30 14.56 10.80
N GLN A 163 -13.00 15.12 9.80
CA GLN A 163 -12.35 15.87 8.74
C GLN A 163 -11.58 17.06 9.32
N ASP A 164 -10.29 17.17 9.00
CA ASP A 164 -9.47 18.34 9.35
C ASP A 164 -8.57 18.72 8.18
N SER A 165 -9.08 19.59 7.33
CA SER A 165 -8.40 20.08 6.14
C SER A 165 -7.13 20.87 6.44
N ARG A 166 -7.02 21.53 7.61
CA ARG A 166 -5.81 22.30 7.97
C ARG A 166 -4.67 21.36 8.37
N ARG A 167 -4.99 20.33 9.17
CA ARG A 167 -4.03 19.27 9.49
C ARG A 167 -3.66 18.47 8.23
N ALA A 168 -4.62 18.17 7.36
CA ALA A 168 -4.34 17.53 6.08
C ALA A 168 -3.36 18.36 5.24
N ALA A 169 -3.60 19.67 5.07
CA ALA A 169 -2.68 20.56 4.38
C ALA A 169 -1.27 20.53 4.99
N THR A 170 -1.16 20.53 6.32
CA THR A 170 0.14 20.45 7.01
C THR A 170 0.91 19.16 6.65
N LEU A 171 0.21 18.02 6.60
CA LEU A 171 0.82 16.74 6.22
C LEU A 171 1.19 16.70 4.74
N TYR A 172 0.36 17.26 3.85
CA TYR A 172 0.71 17.35 2.43
C TYR A 172 1.89 18.29 2.17
N VAL A 173 2.03 19.41 2.90
CA VAL A 173 3.23 20.26 2.82
C VAL A 173 4.48 19.46 3.20
N LYS A 174 4.42 18.68 4.30
CA LYS A 174 5.52 17.78 4.67
C LYS A 174 5.79 16.75 3.56
N ALA A 175 4.76 16.17 2.95
CA ALA A 175 4.93 15.20 1.86
C ALA A 175 5.60 15.84 0.63
N TRP A 176 5.21 17.06 0.26
CA TRP A 176 5.86 17.85 -0.80
C TRP A 176 7.34 18.09 -0.49
N GLN A 177 7.65 18.54 0.73
CA GLN A 177 9.03 18.76 1.17
C GLN A 177 9.85 17.46 1.20
N ALA A 178 9.21 16.34 1.53
CA ALA A 178 9.81 15.02 1.47
C ALA A 178 10.04 14.53 0.03
N GLY A 179 9.48 15.23 -0.98
CA GLY A 179 9.69 14.98 -2.40
C GLY A 179 8.54 14.30 -3.12
N ASP A 180 7.34 14.22 -2.53
CA ASP A 180 6.16 13.68 -3.23
C ASP A 180 5.49 14.77 -4.09
N PRO A 181 5.58 14.70 -5.43
CA PRO A 181 5.04 15.74 -6.30
C PRO A 181 3.51 15.75 -6.32
N ARG A 182 2.84 14.66 -5.93
CA ARG A 182 1.37 14.56 -5.92
C ARG A 182 0.76 15.45 -4.84
N ALA A 183 1.53 15.76 -3.80
CA ALA A 183 1.11 16.61 -2.70
C ALA A 183 0.62 18.00 -3.16
N ALA A 184 1.21 18.57 -4.21
CA ALA A 184 0.78 19.87 -4.73
C ALA A 184 -0.67 19.83 -5.25
N SER A 185 -1.06 18.77 -5.96
CA SER A 185 -2.44 18.61 -6.43
C SER A 185 -3.43 18.43 -5.28
N GLU A 186 -3.05 17.70 -4.23
CA GLU A 186 -3.89 17.53 -3.04
C GLU A 186 -4.00 18.83 -2.24
N LEU A 187 -2.91 19.59 -2.09
CA LEU A 187 -2.93 20.92 -1.45
C LEU A 187 -3.85 21.89 -2.17
N ALA A 188 -3.81 21.92 -3.51
CA ALA A 188 -4.73 22.73 -4.30
C ALA A 188 -6.20 22.36 -4.00
N LYS A 189 -6.55 21.06 -3.95
CA LYS A 189 -7.91 20.61 -3.60
C LYS A 189 -8.30 21.01 -2.18
N VAL A 190 -7.39 20.85 -1.21
CA VAL A 190 -7.62 21.19 0.19
C VAL A 190 -7.85 22.69 0.37
N TYR A 191 -6.99 23.54 -0.21
CA TYR A 191 -7.15 24.99 -0.13
C TYR A 191 -8.39 25.49 -0.88
N ARG A 192 -8.78 24.82 -1.97
CA ARG A 192 -10.05 25.09 -2.66
C ARG A 192 -11.25 24.75 -1.79
N PHE A 193 -11.19 23.65 -1.04
CA PHE A 193 -12.21 23.29 -0.05
C PHE A 193 -12.29 24.35 1.07
N LEU A 194 -11.14 24.83 1.55
CA LEU A 194 -11.01 25.89 2.54
C LEU A 194 -11.35 27.31 2.03
N LYS A 195 -11.64 27.46 0.72
CA LYS A 195 -11.91 28.76 0.06
C LYS A 195 -10.73 29.75 0.14
N ASP A 196 -9.50 29.24 0.17
CA ASP A 196 -8.28 30.04 0.12
C ASP A 196 -7.75 30.09 -1.32
N SER A 197 -8.22 31.07 -2.09
CA SER A 197 -7.94 31.15 -3.53
C SER A 197 -6.49 31.47 -3.85
N ARG A 198 -5.78 32.17 -2.95
CA ARG A 198 -4.34 32.46 -3.11
C ARG A 198 -3.53 31.18 -2.99
N ARG A 199 -3.73 30.41 -1.91
CA ARG A 199 -3.04 29.12 -1.72
C ARG A 199 -3.46 28.07 -2.73
N THR A 200 -4.74 28.05 -3.09
CA THR A 200 -5.22 27.21 -4.20
C THR A 200 -4.41 27.48 -5.46
N TYR A 201 -4.31 28.75 -5.88
CA TYR A 201 -3.60 29.11 -7.10
C TYR A 201 -2.10 28.79 -7.05
N PHE A 202 -1.44 29.04 -5.91
CA PHE A 202 -0.03 28.69 -5.72
C PHE A 202 0.23 27.19 -5.91
N TRP A 203 -0.60 26.35 -5.30
CA TRP A 203 -0.44 24.90 -5.39
C TRP A 203 -0.88 24.34 -6.74
N GLU A 204 -1.83 24.97 -7.44
CA GLU A 204 -2.16 24.67 -8.85
C GLU A 204 -0.99 24.96 -9.80
N VAL A 205 -0.28 26.09 -9.60
CA VAL A 205 0.93 26.39 -10.39
C VAL A 205 2.00 25.32 -10.14
N ARG A 206 2.17 24.87 -8.90
CA ARG A 206 3.16 23.83 -8.53
C ARG A 206 2.81 22.43 -9.01
N SER A 207 1.53 22.07 -8.98
CA SER A 207 1.07 20.78 -9.49
C SER A 207 1.20 20.66 -11.01
N LYS A 208 1.40 21.79 -11.71
CA LYS A 208 1.33 21.91 -13.17
C LYS A 208 -0.04 21.49 -13.72
N ASP A 209 -1.06 21.48 -12.86
CA ASP A 209 -2.45 21.22 -13.23
C ASP A 209 -3.11 22.54 -13.64
N VAL A 210 -2.74 23.01 -14.83
CA VAL A 210 -3.13 24.33 -15.36
C VAL A 210 -4.52 24.28 -16.00
N GLN A 211 -5.17 23.11 -16.07
CA GLN A 211 -6.39 22.93 -16.87
C GLN A 211 -7.66 23.45 -16.20
N GLN A 212 -7.62 23.89 -14.93
CA GLN A 212 -8.77 24.47 -14.21
C GLN A 212 -8.39 25.62 -13.27
N LEU A 213 -7.76 26.67 -13.79
CA LEU A 213 -7.38 27.86 -13.01
C LEU A 213 -8.58 28.79 -12.70
N ASP A 214 -9.73 28.24 -12.30
CA ASP A 214 -10.92 28.99 -11.90
C ASP A 214 -10.62 29.91 -10.70
N SER A 215 -9.64 29.54 -9.87
CA SER A 215 -9.15 30.31 -8.73
C SER A 215 -8.62 31.71 -9.12
N ARG A 216 -8.12 31.87 -10.35
CA ARG A 216 -7.64 33.17 -10.88
C ARG A 216 -8.74 34.22 -10.98
N GLY A 217 -9.99 33.80 -11.18
CA GLY A 217 -11.12 34.73 -11.26
C GLY A 217 -11.33 35.55 -9.98
N GLN A 218 -10.75 35.10 -8.87
CA GLN A 218 -10.83 35.77 -7.56
C GLN A 218 -9.55 36.58 -7.21
N LEU A 219 -8.58 36.66 -8.12
CA LEU A 219 -7.29 37.30 -7.91
C LEU A 219 -7.08 38.44 -8.90
N THR A 220 -6.36 39.47 -8.47
CA THR A 220 -5.90 40.54 -9.37
C THR A 220 -4.73 40.07 -10.25
N GLY A 221 -4.45 40.80 -11.34
CA GLY A 221 -3.29 40.52 -12.21
C GLY A 221 -1.97 40.53 -11.45
N ASP A 222 -1.79 41.50 -10.55
CA ASP A 222 -0.59 41.63 -9.72
C ASP A 222 -0.42 40.46 -8.75
N GLU A 223 -1.52 40.01 -8.12
CA GLU A 223 -1.50 38.84 -7.25
C GLU A 223 -1.13 37.57 -8.01
N ILE A 224 -1.68 37.40 -9.22
CA ILE A 224 -1.35 36.26 -10.09
C ILE A 224 0.16 36.25 -10.38
N SER A 225 0.72 37.36 -10.84
CA SER A 225 2.15 37.46 -11.14
C SER A 225 3.03 37.24 -9.92
N ALA A 226 2.65 37.77 -8.75
CA ALA A 226 3.37 37.56 -7.51
C ALA A 226 3.36 36.08 -7.07
N ILE A 227 2.20 35.43 -7.12
CA ILE A 227 2.05 34.02 -6.74
C ILE A 227 2.82 33.11 -7.69
N GLN A 228 2.78 33.35 -9.01
CA GLN A 228 3.56 32.59 -9.98
C GLN A 228 5.07 32.65 -9.69
N LYS A 229 5.57 33.85 -9.36
CA LYS A 229 6.98 34.05 -8.99
C LYS A 229 7.35 33.27 -7.73
N LEU A 230 6.47 33.25 -6.73
CA LEU A 230 6.68 32.47 -5.50
C LEU A 230 6.59 30.96 -5.75
N ALA A 231 5.65 30.52 -6.58
CA ALA A 231 5.46 29.11 -6.90
C ALA A 231 6.65 28.53 -7.67
N ALA A 232 7.29 29.34 -8.52
CA ALA A 232 8.50 28.98 -9.27
C ALA A 232 9.76 28.83 -8.39
N ASP A 233 9.78 29.43 -7.21
CA ASP A 233 10.85 29.24 -6.22
C ASP A 233 10.66 27.89 -5.51
N SER A 234 11.49 26.91 -5.88
CA SER A 234 11.43 25.55 -5.31
C SER A 234 11.81 25.48 -3.83
N SER A 235 12.46 26.52 -3.28
CA SER A 235 12.80 26.60 -1.85
C SER A 235 11.60 27.01 -0.98
N ARG A 236 10.57 27.62 -1.57
CA ARG A 236 9.34 27.97 -0.86
C ARG A 236 8.54 26.71 -0.57
N THR A 237 7.95 26.62 0.62
CA THR A 237 7.21 25.42 1.03
C THR A 237 5.72 25.68 1.24
N ASP A 238 5.31 26.94 1.30
CA ASP A 238 3.92 27.41 1.22
C ASP A 238 3.91 28.93 0.86
N LEU A 239 2.71 29.48 0.70
CA LEU A 239 2.41 30.92 0.53
C LEU A 239 2.36 31.67 1.87
#